data_AF-A0A939Y2L1-F1
#
_entry.id   AF-A0A939Y2L1-F1
#
_cell.length_a   1.000
_cell.length_b   1.000
_cell.length_c   1.000
_cell.angle_alpha   90.00
_cell.angle_beta   90.00
_cell.angle_gamma   90.00
#
_symmetry.space_group_name_H-M   'P 1'
#
loop_
_entity.id
_entity.type
_entity.pdbx_description
1 polymer ?
#
loop_
_entity_poly.entity_id
_entity_poly.type
_entity_poly.pdbx_seq_one_letter_code
_entity_poly.pdbx_strand_id
1 'polypeptide(L)'
;MVKKLMTAILVTALLLSAALCGCAGSQPAAPVTDPATAAPETATERPETTAAPATTAAPETTPAPVTAEPETTTEAETTADPTTPEPETTPEPETTSEPETTPEPETTPEPETDPAPETETPAPSTEAPGPIAQESPEPLSIFLLRTNYYDRSDTDGRTLYMLLSLTALPEEAAQSVSALSDALAGRRKASLRDFAELHEEFAAAMEDPSSETADLTRFLRSAAPQRTDSRILSLVFLDEYYYADAEPVRSVSSAVNLDPKTGAELPLSAVIRDEEALKEVLLKAAGSRLPYAADDLDSGNFLWAAGLSGITFWFEDGEYLPAGPSYVPLTVSFAEHEDLFTDLALNVPERYVISVPLNEETTLPGGQEVLISLQETESDYGPYTVGMTVTVNGVFLTETISHGMEGAPEAAYLLHEDGLPDLLAVTIPGLNGFARTCVYRIDGDAPERLGESPESLGRAYESAAEDGASPLYFREIPADPHCFPMEVPMHLLSSCTAHRYYERGANGLPQPLSPWYDMSPERTLTLLQDLELPSYDPDSDTAGDPVSLHTGDPLRLTAADGDSRVLAVTEDGTVVLIELEYDREIWQYRVNGIDIEDLFDGMMFAG
;
A
#
# COMPACT_ATOMS: atom_id res chain seq x y z
N MET A 1 -36.17 28.01 15.98
CA MET A 1 -35.52 28.99 16.89
C MET A 1 -34.42 28.34 17.75
N VAL A 2 -33.75 27.31 17.22
CA VAL A 2 -32.59 26.62 17.82
C VAL A 2 -31.36 26.68 16.88
N LYS A 3 -31.46 27.35 15.72
CA LYS A 3 -30.41 27.47 14.70
C LYS A 3 -29.51 28.72 14.83
N LYS A 4 -29.51 29.42 15.98
CA LYS A 4 -28.72 30.66 16.18
C LYS A 4 -27.71 30.62 17.33
N LEU A 5 -27.45 29.44 17.91
CA LEU A 5 -26.53 29.30 19.05
C LEU A 5 -25.23 28.53 18.75
N MET A 6 -25.10 27.84 17.61
CA MET A 6 -23.89 27.02 17.33
C MET A 6 -22.84 27.66 16.42
N THR A 7 -23.15 28.75 15.71
CA THR A 7 -22.16 29.49 14.90
C THR A 7 -21.16 30.32 15.74
N ALA A 8 -21.27 30.30 17.07
CA ALA A 8 -20.40 31.07 17.98
C ALA A 8 -19.21 30.27 18.54
N ILE A 9 -19.11 28.95 18.26
CA ILE A 9 -18.02 28.11 18.81
C ILE A 9 -16.87 27.90 17.81
N LEU A 10 -17.10 28.08 16.49
CA LEU A 10 -16.07 27.81 15.47
C LEU A 10 -15.12 28.99 15.14
N VAL A 11 -15.24 30.16 15.78
CA VAL A 11 -14.43 31.36 15.45
C VAL A 11 -13.54 31.85 16.61
N THR A 12 -13.43 31.10 17.72
CA THR A 12 -12.66 31.54 18.90
C THR A 12 -11.51 30.60 19.27
N ALA A 13 -10.71 30.15 18.28
CA ALA A 13 -9.45 29.43 18.52
C ALA A 13 -8.28 29.95 17.65
N LEU A 14 -8.37 31.19 17.14
CA LEU A 14 -7.23 31.93 16.62
C LEU A 14 -7.18 33.29 17.30
N LEU A 15 -5.99 33.66 17.79
CA LEU A 15 -5.61 34.86 18.55
C LEU A 15 -5.72 34.75 20.08
N LEU A 16 -4.69 34.20 20.72
CA LEU A 16 -3.99 34.93 21.79
C LEU A 16 -2.63 34.29 22.12
N SER A 17 -1.58 34.74 21.43
CA SER A 17 -0.21 34.60 21.90
C SER A 17 0.42 36.00 21.97
N ALA A 18 0.65 36.48 23.21
CA ALA A 18 1.82 37.25 23.65
C ALA A 18 1.50 38.27 24.76
N ALA A 19 2.38 38.25 25.76
CA ALA A 19 2.71 39.30 26.73
C ALA A 19 1.77 39.52 27.93
N LEU A 20 2.19 39.00 29.09
CA LEU A 20 2.60 39.86 30.21
C LEU A 20 3.56 39.10 31.15
N CYS A 21 4.81 39.54 31.10
CA CYS A 21 5.90 39.25 32.04
C CYS A 21 5.66 39.99 33.38
N GLY A 22 6.02 39.39 34.53
CA GLY A 22 5.92 40.07 35.81
C GLY A 22 6.28 39.27 37.07
N CYS A 23 7.54 38.86 37.18
CA CYS A 23 8.39 38.72 38.38
C CYS A 23 7.80 38.55 39.81
N ALA A 24 8.17 37.45 40.48
CA ALA A 24 8.78 37.36 41.83
C ALA A 24 8.92 35.85 42.16
N GLY A 25 10.07 35.23 42.40
CA GLY A 25 11.25 35.68 43.13
C GLY A 25 11.29 34.95 44.48
N SER A 26 12.07 33.87 44.60
CA SER A 26 12.79 33.43 45.82
C SER A 26 13.53 32.10 45.57
N GLN A 27 14.84 32.13 45.77
CA GLN A 27 15.82 31.05 45.67
C GLN A 27 16.22 30.62 47.13
N PRO A 28 17.25 29.77 47.35
CA PRO A 28 17.19 28.34 47.66
C PRO A 28 17.57 27.99 49.11
N ALA A 29 17.47 26.71 49.50
CA ALA A 29 18.20 26.18 50.66
C ALA A 29 18.75 24.77 50.37
N ALA A 30 20.06 24.61 50.59
CA ALA A 30 20.81 23.36 50.71
C ALA A 30 21.46 23.34 52.11
N PRO A 31 22.36 22.39 52.43
CA PRO A 31 22.17 20.96 52.70
C PRO A 31 22.50 20.62 54.18
N VAL A 32 22.16 19.44 54.69
CA VAL A 32 22.71 18.94 55.97
C VAL A 32 23.06 17.45 55.89
N THR A 33 24.20 17.16 56.49
CA THR A 33 25.12 16.01 56.46
C THR A 33 24.77 14.84 57.40
N ASP A 34 25.29 13.65 57.08
CA ASP A 34 25.34 12.41 57.89
C ASP A 34 25.99 12.54 59.28
N PRO A 35 25.80 11.54 60.17
CA PRO A 35 26.93 10.64 60.46
C PRO A 35 26.57 9.15 60.73
N ALA A 36 27.33 8.28 60.05
CA ALA A 36 28.18 7.18 60.56
C ALA A 36 27.68 6.12 61.59
N THR A 37 27.87 4.84 61.20
CA THR A 37 28.70 3.77 61.84
C THR A 37 28.00 2.44 62.18
N ALA A 38 28.62 1.36 61.67
CA ALA A 38 28.83 0.02 62.24
C ALA A 38 28.09 -1.19 61.59
N ALA A 39 28.90 -2.06 60.99
CA ALA A 39 28.60 -3.42 60.54
C ALA A 39 28.32 -4.40 61.71
N PRO A 40 27.85 -5.64 61.44
CA PRO A 40 28.82 -6.70 61.18
C PRO A 40 28.44 -7.72 60.08
N GLU A 41 29.49 -8.44 59.67
CA GLU A 41 29.55 -9.61 58.79
C GLU A 41 28.76 -10.82 59.32
N THR A 42 28.11 -11.57 58.42
CA THR A 42 28.31 -13.04 58.33
C THR A 42 27.76 -13.61 57.03
N ALA A 43 28.58 -14.46 56.39
CA ALA A 43 28.26 -15.31 55.25
C ALA A 43 27.33 -16.47 55.63
N THR A 44 26.43 -16.89 54.72
CA THR A 44 26.00 -18.29 54.61
C THR A 44 25.45 -18.60 53.21
N GLU A 45 25.63 -19.84 52.80
CA GLU A 45 25.74 -20.36 51.43
C GLU A 45 24.44 -20.57 50.64
N ARG A 46 24.63 -20.69 49.33
CA ARG A 46 23.73 -21.16 48.26
C ARG A 46 23.11 -22.55 48.56
N PRO A 47 21.85 -22.80 48.19
CA PRO A 47 21.39 -24.15 47.88
C PRO A 47 21.31 -24.40 46.38
N GLU A 48 21.54 -25.66 46.06
CA GLU A 48 21.81 -26.24 44.75
C GLU A 48 20.56 -26.51 43.91
N THR A 49 20.84 -26.61 42.61
CA THR A 49 20.05 -27.14 41.50
C THR A 49 19.30 -28.43 41.86
N THR A 50 18.02 -28.50 41.53
CA THR A 50 17.24 -29.77 41.54
C THR A 50 16.73 -30.06 40.14
N ALA A 51 16.91 -31.31 39.72
CA ALA A 51 16.74 -31.83 38.36
C ALA A 51 15.28 -31.92 37.88
N ALA A 52 15.11 -31.84 36.56
CA ALA A 52 13.86 -32.04 35.83
C ALA A 52 13.35 -33.50 35.93
N PRO A 53 12.02 -33.73 35.98
CA PRO A 53 11.46 -35.07 35.92
C PRO A 53 11.35 -35.59 34.48
N ALA A 54 11.45 -36.91 34.38
CA ALA A 54 11.61 -37.70 33.17
C ALA A 54 10.34 -37.83 32.30
N THR A 55 10.62 -37.98 31.01
CA THR A 55 9.76 -38.36 29.88
C THR A 55 8.87 -39.56 30.20
N THR A 56 7.55 -39.41 29.98
CA THR A 56 6.59 -40.52 29.97
C THR A 56 6.17 -40.80 28.54
N ALA A 57 6.26 -42.07 28.13
CA ALA A 57 5.98 -42.56 26.80
C ALA A 57 4.49 -42.41 26.41
N ALA A 58 4.25 -42.06 25.15
CA ALA A 58 2.92 -42.04 24.53
C ALA A 58 2.40 -43.48 24.29
N PRO A 59 1.10 -43.76 24.50
CA PRO A 59 0.51 -45.06 24.15
C PRO A 59 0.17 -45.17 22.66
N GLU A 60 0.33 -46.39 22.14
CA GLU A 60 0.04 -46.80 20.76
C GLU A 60 -1.47 -46.80 20.42
N THR A 61 -1.74 -46.29 19.21
CA THR A 61 -2.82 -46.56 18.23
C THR A 61 -4.16 -47.19 18.64
N THR A 62 -5.25 -46.55 18.18
CA THR A 62 -6.51 -47.22 17.82
C THR A 62 -7.00 -46.65 16.47
N PRO A 63 -7.26 -47.47 15.43
CA PRO A 63 -7.74 -46.98 14.13
C PRO A 63 -9.24 -46.62 14.19
N ALA A 64 -9.60 -45.51 13.56
CA ALA A 64 -10.99 -45.08 13.38
C ALA A 64 -11.75 -45.99 12.38
N PRO A 65 -13.06 -46.18 12.54
CA PRO A 65 -13.85 -47.07 11.71
C PRO A 65 -14.11 -46.49 10.31
N VAL A 66 -13.98 -47.36 9.30
CA VAL A 66 -14.35 -47.14 7.90
C VAL A 66 -15.88 -47.10 7.80
N THR A 67 -16.44 -45.98 7.35
CA THR A 67 -17.86 -45.88 7.00
C THR A 67 -18.00 -46.13 5.51
N ALA A 68 -18.78 -47.15 5.16
CA ALA A 68 -19.08 -47.58 3.81
C ALA A 68 -20.03 -46.62 3.09
N GLU A 69 -19.77 -46.41 1.80
CA GLU A 69 -20.67 -45.78 0.83
C GLU A 69 -21.98 -46.56 0.69
N PRO A 70 -23.14 -45.90 0.47
CA PRO A 70 -24.30 -46.56 -0.06
C PRO A 70 -24.30 -46.53 -1.59
N GLU A 71 -24.34 -47.73 -2.19
CA GLU A 71 -24.62 -47.94 -3.61
C GLU A 71 -26.10 -47.69 -3.97
N THR A 72 -26.27 -47.13 -5.18
CA THR A 72 -27.34 -47.37 -6.18
C THR A 72 -28.81 -47.11 -5.85
N THR A 73 -29.40 -46.23 -6.68
CA THR A 73 -30.71 -46.44 -7.30
C THR A 73 -30.70 -46.02 -8.77
N THR A 74 -30.81 -47.01 -9.66
CA THR A 74 -31.44 -46.99 -11.00
C THR A 74 -32.93 -46.61 -10.86
N GLU A 75 -33.73 -46.09 -11.79
CA GLU A 75 -33.84 -45.97 -13.26
C GLU A 75 -34.85 -44.79 -13.48
N ALA A 76 -34.87 -44.02 -14.57
CA ALA A 76 -35.65 -44.37 -15.76
C ALA A 76 -35.38 -43.41 -16.96
N GLU A 77 -34.91 -44.03 -18.05
CA GLU A 77 -35.42 -43.98 -19.43
C GLU A 77 -35.84 -42.65 -20.13
N THR A 78 -35.00 -42.32 -21.12
CA THR A 78 -35.31 -42.23 -22.56
C THR A 78 -35.97 -40.95 -23.11
N THR A 79 -35.19 -40.18 -23.88
CA THR A 79 -35.59 -39.78 -25.25
C THR A 79 -34.37 -39.54 -26.12
N ALA A 80 -34.47 -39.99 -27.38
CA ALA A 80 -33.38 -40.20 -28.31
C ALA A 80 -32.95 -38.96 -29.10
N ASP A 81 -31.64 -38.93 -29.38
CA ASP A 81 -30.87 -38.38 -30.50
C ASP A 81 -31.60 -37.77 -31.72
N PRO A 82 -30.98 -36.76 -32.37
CA PRO A 82 -30.12 -37.13 -33.50
C PRO A 82 -28.77 -36.40 -33.58
N THR A 83 -27.70 -37.19 -33.47
CA THR A 83 -26.52 -37.26 -34.36
C THR A 83 -26.41 -36.18 -35.44
N THR A 84 -25.40 -35.30 -35.29
CA THR A 84 -24.82 -34.51 -36.37
C THR A 84 -23.38 -35.00 -36.59
N PRO A 85 -22.99 -35.39 -37.82
CA PRO A 85 -21.64 -35.92 -38.07
C PRO A 85 -20.58 -34.80 -38.08
N GLU A 86 -19.46 -35.06 -37.42
CA GLU A 86 -18.21 -34.27 -37.47
C GLU A 86 -17.67 -34.19 -38.90
N PRO A 87 -17.18 -33.03 -39.38
CA PRO A 87 -16.47 -32.96 -40.64
C PRO A 87 -15.05 -33.50 -40.51
N GLU A 88 -14.73 -34.35 -41.48
CA GLU A 88 -13.48 -35.07 -41.68
C GLU A 88 -12.25 -34.14 -41.75
N THR A 89 -11.15 -34.69 -41.24
CA THR A 89 -9.78 -34.19 -41.30
C THR A 89 -9.35 -33.85 -42.73
N THR A 90 -8.91 -32.61 -42.93
CA THR A 90 -8.21 -32.18 -44.16
C THR A 90 -6.71 -32.42 -43.99
N PRO A 91 -6.03 -33.11 -44.94
CA PRO A 91 -4.59 -33.34 -44.84
C PRO A 91 -3.78 -32.06 -45.11
N GLU A 92 -2.69 -31.90 -44.35
CA GLU A 92 -1.67 -30.87 -44.52
C GLU A 92 -1.05 -30.91 -45.93
N PRO A 93 -0.83 -29.77 -46.61
CA PRO A 93 0.00 -29.74 -47.79
C PRO A 93 1.49 -29.79 -47.40
N GLU A 94 2.18 -30.70 -48.08
CA GLU A 94 3.61 -30.98 -47.98
C GLU A 94 4.49 -29.75 -48.25
N THR A 95 5.67 -29.81 -47.64
CA THR A 95 6.86 -28.99 -47.81
C THR A 95 7.19 -28.68 -49.28
N THR A 96 7.38 -27.39 -49.58
CA THR A 96 8.13 -26.94 -50.76
C THR A 96 9.37 -26.18 -50.33
N SER A 97 10.47 -26.56 -50.97
CA SER A 97 11.87 -26.23 -50.72
C SER A 97 12.22 -24.77 -51.01
N GLU A 98 13.24 -24.29 -50.30
CA GLU A 98 13.96 -23.02 -50.52
C GLU A 98 14.44 -22.84 -51.98
N PRO A 99 14.65 -21.58 -52.40
CA PRO A 99 15.77 -21.26 -53.26
C PRO A 99 16.85 -20.46 -52.52
N GLU A 100 18.07 -20.96 -52.65
CA GLU A 100 19.32 -20.37 -52.17
C GLU A 100 19.62 -18.97 -52.75
N THR A 101 20.26 -18.17 -51.90
CA THR A 101 21.30 -17.14 -52.12
C THR A 101 21.32 -16.26 -53.38
N THR A 102 21.42 -14.95 -53.16
CA THR A 102 22.16 -14.03 -54.04
C THR A 102 22.99 -13.08 -53.15
N PRO A 103 24.31 -12.93 -53.37
CA PRO A 103 25.19 -12.14 -52.52
C PRO A 103 25.18 -10.63 -52.85
N GLU A 104 25.68 -9.87 -51.86
CA GLU A 104 25.78 -8.41 -51.70
C GLU A 104 26.42 -7.62 -52.88
N PRO A 105 26.36 -6.28 -52.81
CA PRO A 105 27.60 -5.54 -52.89
C PRO A 105 27.88 -4.64 -51.68
N GLU A 106 29.09 -4.79 -51.15
CA GLU A 106 29.75 -3.90 -50.21
C GLU A 106 30.06 -2.50 -50.80
N THR A 107 29.90 -1.51 -49.92
CA THR A 107 30.67 -0.27 -49.71
C THR A 107 30.84 0.78 -50.82
N THR A 108 30.57 2.03 -50.43
CA THR A 108 31.35 3.20 -50.86
C THR A 108 31.52 4.13 -49.65
N PRO A 109 32.75 4.44 -49.22
CA PRO A 109 33.01 5.42 -48.16
C PRO A 109 33.12 6.82 -48.78
N GLU A 110 32.61 7.84 -48.08
CA GLU A 110 32.90 9.24 -48.37
C GLU A 110 33.71 9.88 -47.23
N PRO A 111 34.51 10.92 -47.54
CA PRO A 111 35.89 11.01 -47.05
C PRO A 111 36.07 11.84 -45.78
N GLU A 112 37.08 11.48 -45.00
CA GLU A 112 37.70 12.34 -43.99
C GLU A 112 38.52 13.46 -44.63
N THR A 113 38.38 14.68 -44.14
CA THR A 113 39.44 15.71 -44.23
C THR A 113 39.33 16.69 -43.04
N ASP A 114 40.26 16.53 -42.09
CA ASP A 114 41.03 17.47 -41.22
C ASP A 114 40.65 18.97 -41.01
N PRO A 115 41.18 19.69 -39.99
CA PRO A 115 40.39 20.55 -39.10
C PRO A 115 40.67 22.07 -39.16
N ALA A 116 39.72 22.82 -38.57
CA ALA A 116 39.76 24.20 -37.99
C ALA A 116 40.00 25.42 -38.93
N PRO A 117 39.27 26.54 -38.72
CA PRO A 117 39.58 27.43 -37.60
C PRO A 117 38.35 27.95 -36.80
N GLU A 118 38.60 28.24 -35.52
CA GLU A 118 37.76 29.06 -34.65
C GLU A 118 37.58 30.47 -35.24
N THR A 119 36.35 30.98 -35.42
CA THR A 119 36.01 32.42 -35.27
C THR A 119 34.50 32.65 -35.15
N GLU A 120 34.12 33.23 -34.00
CA GLU A 120 33.04 34.20 -33.73
C GLU A 120 31.57 33.91 -34.09
N THR A 121 30.80 33.74 -33.02
CA THR A 121 29.37 33.99 -32.81
C THR A 121 28.73 35.10 -33.67
N PRO A 122 27.63 34.82 -34.38
CA PRO A 122 26.58 35.79 -34.62
C PRO A 122 25.42 35.58 -33.62
N ALA A 123 24.86 36.70 -33.18
CA ALA A 123 23.82 36.84 -32.16
C ALA A 123 22.59 35.93 -32.36
N PRO A 124 21.88 35.53 -31.28
CA PRO A 124 20.67 34.75 -31.40
C PRO A 124 19.60 35.55 -32.12
N SER A 125 19.10 35.00 -33.23
CA SER A 125 17.86 35.44 -33.84
C SER A 125 16.73 35.02 -32.90
N THR A 126 15.88 35.97 -32.53
CA THR A 126 14.69 35.75 -31.72
C THR A 126 13.68 34.94 -32.53
N GLU A 127 13.79 33.62 -32.46
CA GLU A 127 12.71 32.72 -32.85
C GLU A 127 11.69 32.73 -31.70
N ALA A 128 10.46 33.12 -32.01
CA ALA A 128 9.36 33.06 -31.07
C ALA A 128 9.23 31.61 -30.56
N PRO A 129 9.01 31.38 -29.26
CA PRO A 129 8.81 30.02 -28.78
C PRO A 129 7.60 29.45 -29.51
N GLY A 130 7.81 28.33 -30.22
CA GLY A 130 6.72 27.46 -30.62
C GLY A 130 5.89 27.06 -29.39
N PRO A 131 4.65 26.59 -29.56
CA PRO A 131 3.86 26.13 -28.43
C PRO A 131 4.68 25.06 -27.72
N ILE A 132 5.06 25.34 -26.47
CA ILE A 132 5.57 24.35 -25.54
C ILE A 132 4.46 23.31 -25.47
N ALA A 133 4.71 22.09 -25.94
CA ALA A 133 3.82 20.97 -25.68
C ALA A 133 3.63 20.94 -24.16
N GLN A 134 2.41 21.13 -23.68
CA GLN A 134 2.16 20.97 -22.26
C GLN A 134 2.45 19.51 -21.95
N GLU A 135 3.49 19.27 -21.16
CA GLU A 135 3.80 17.92 -20.67
C GLU A 135 2.58 17.40 -19.89
N SER A 136 2.22 16.13 -20.15
CA SER A 136 1.19 15.42 -19.39
C SER A 136 1.53 15.48 -17.91
N PRO A 137 0.53 15.60 -17.01
CA PRO A 137 0.78 15.39 -15.59
C PRO A 137 1.42 14.02 -15.36
N GLU A 138 2.36 13.97 -14.42
CA GLU A 138 3.03 12.72 -14.02
C GLU A 138 2.39 12.18 -12.75
N PRO A 139 2.22 10.86 -12.61
CA PRO A 139 1.77 10.26 -11.36
C PRO A 139 2.66 10.63 -10.18
N LEU A 140 2.05 10.73 -8.99
CA LEU A 140 2.75 11.04 -7.75
C LEU A 140 2.50 9.93 -6.72
N SER A 141 3.53 9.16 -6.39
CA SER A 141 3.47 8.15 -5.34
C SER A 141 3.29 8.78 -3.95
N ILE A 142 2.50 8.11 -3.11
CA ILE A 142 2.28 8.49 -1.71
C ILE A 142 2.38 7.27 -0.79
N PHE A 143 2.77 7.51 0.45
CA PHE A 143 2.64 6.54 1.54
C PHE A 143 1.33 6.75 2.29
N LEU A 144 0.62 5.66 2.56
CA LEU A 144 -0.37 5.61 3.64
C LEU A 144 0.29 5.08 4.91
N LEU A 145 0.29 5.87 5.96
CA LEU A 145 0.80 5.45 7.27
C LEU A 145 -0.37 5.08 8.15
N ARG A 146 -0.19 4.06 8.99
CA ARG A 146 -1.17 3.58 9.93
C ARG A 146 -0.62 3.65 11.34
N THR A 147 -1.45 4.15 12.24
CA THR A 147 -1.25 4.07 13.68
C THR A 147 -2.53 3.62 14.33
N ASN A 148 -2.45 3.01 15.50
CA ASN A 148 -3.61 2.44 16.16
C ASN A 148 -3.55 2.58 17.68
N TYR A 149 -4.74 2.57 18.28
CA TYR A 149 -4.96 2.33 19.70
C TYR A 149 -5.69 1.01 19.88
N TYR A 150 -5.45 0.37 21.02
CA TYR A 150 -6.17 -0.81 21.45
C TYR A 150 -6.43 -0.71 22.95
N ASP A 151 -7.71 -0.72 23.32
CA ASP A 151 -8.16 -0.65 24.69
C ASP A 151 -9.02 -1.86 25.03
N ARG A 152 -9.05 -2.18 26.32
CA ARG A 152 -9.91 -3.21 26.88
C ARG A 152 -10.56 -2.65 28.13
N SER A 153 -11.89 -2.71 28.20
CA SER A 153 -12.63 -2.25 29.36
C SER A 153 -12.28 -3.06 30.60
N ASP A 154 -12.06 -2.35 31.70
CA ASP A 154 -11.80 -2.95 33.01
C ASP A 154 -13.09 -3.54 33.62
N THR A 155 -14.25 -3.04 33.21
CA THR A 155 -15.54 -3.37 33.82
C THR A 155 -16.10 -4.70 33.29
N ASP A 156 -16.05 -4.92 31.97
CA ASP A 156 -16.66 -6.09 31.32
C ASP A 156 -15.78 -6.77 30.26
N GLY A 157 -14.57 -6.25 30.02
CA GLY A 157 -13.61 -6.84 29.10
C GLY A 157 -13.91 -6.64 27.62
N ARG A 158 -14.86 -5.76 27.26
CA ARG A 158 -15.05 -5.30 25.87
C ARG A 158 -13.78 -4.63 25.35
N THR A 159 -13.61 -4.60 24.04
CA THR A 159 -12.39 -4.09 23.40
C THR A 159 -12.72 -3.01 22.39
N LEU A 160 -11.88 -1.98 22.33
CA LEU A 160 -11.93 -0.93 21.32
C LEU A 160 -10.64 -0.96 20.51
N TYR A 161 -10.75 -1.09 19.19
CA TYR A 161 -9.63 -0.93 18.26
C TYR A 161 -9.82 0.32 17.40
N MET A 162 -8.89 1.27 17.49
CA MET A 162 -8.92 2.47 16.67
C MET A 162 -7.75 2.47 15.69
N LEU A 163 -7.98 2.81 14.43
CA LEU A 163 -6.94 2.96 13.40
C LEU A 163 -7.04 4.34 12.75
N LEU A 164 -5.90 5.00 12.55
CA LEU A 164 -5.78 6.21 11.74
C LEU A 164 -4.85 5.98 10.56
N SER A 165 -5.32 6.32 9.37
CA SER A 165 -4.52 6.47 8.17
C SER A 165 -4.06 7.91 7.99
N LEU A 166 -2.78 8.09 7.68
CA LEU A 166 -2.09 9.34 7.44
C LEU A 166 -1.42 9.30 6.07
N THR A 167 -0.96 10.44 5.55
CA THR A 167 -0.26 10.50 4.25
C THR A 167 1.13 11.11 4.33
N ALA A 168 2.08 10.55 3.58
CA ALA A 168 3.43 11.07 3.36
C ALA A 168 3.88 10.81 1.92
N LEU A 169 5.08 11.28 1.59
CA LEU A 169 5.73 11.02 0.31
C LEU A 169 6.92 10.06 0.51
N PRO A 170 7.23 9.21 -0.48
CA PRO A 170 8.54 8.58 -0.62
C PRO A 170 9.67 9.61 -0.57
N GLU A 171 10.85 9.20 -0.13
CA GLU A 171 11.98 10.11 0.07
C GLU A 171 12.36 10.87 -1.23
N GLU A 172 12.41 10.17 -2.35
CA GLU A 172 12.70 10.74 -3.68
C GLU A 172 11.64 11.78 -4.08
N ALA A 173 10.36 11.45 -3.93
CA ALA A 173 9.26 12.37 -4.20
C ALA A 173 9.32 13.58 -3.26
N ALA A 174 9.59 13.37 -1.96
CA ALA A 174 9.71 14.42 -0.96
C ALA A 174 10.83 15.42 -1.29
N GLN A 175 11.93 14.97 -1.89
CA GLN A 175 13.01 15.85 -2.36
C GLN A 175 12.57 16.73 -3.54
N SER A 176 11.76 16.19 -4.45
CA SER A 176 11.27 16.92 -5.63
C SER A 176 10.17 17.96 -5.31
N VAL A 177 9.35 17.71 -4.29
CA VAL A 177 8.22 18.56 -3.87
C VAL A 177 8.22 18.84 -2.37
N SER A 178 9.30 19.47 -1.88
CA SER A 178 9.51 19.70 -0.43
C SER A 178 8.38 20.48 0.24
N ALA A 179 7.76 21.44 -0.46
CA ALA A 179 6.65 22.23 0.07
C ALA A 179 5.40 21.37 0.35
N LEU A 180 5.13 20.37 -0.51
CA LEU A 180 4.07 19.40 -0.27
C LEU A 180 4.42 18.48 0.89
N SER A 181 5.66 18.01 0.96
CA SER A 181 6.14 17.19 2.09
C SER A 181 5.92 17.89 3.43
N ASP A 182 6.28 19.18 3.53
CA ASP A 182 6.06 19.99 4.72
C ASP A 182 4.57 20.17 5.04
N ALA A 183 3.73 20.42 4.03
CA ALA A 183 2.29 20.55 4.20
C ALA A 183 1.65 19.25 4.72
N LEU A 184 2.03 18.10 4.17
CA LEU A 184 1.59 16.79 4.62
C LEU A 184 2.07 16.50 6.05
N ALA A 185 3.32 16.84 6.39
CA ALA A 185 3.85 16.69 7.75
C ALA A 185 3.06 17.52 8.77
N GLY A 186 2.71 18.76 8.43
CA GLY A 186 1.86 19.61 9.25
C GLY A 186 0.47 19.00 9.50
N ARG A 187 -0.16 18.48 8.43
CA ARG A 187 -1.47 17.81 8.51
C ARG A 187 -1.42 16.51 9.32
N ARG A 188 -0.35 15.70 9.16
CA ARG A 188 -0.15 14.48 9.97
C ARG A 188 -0.11 14.82 11.45
N LYS A 189 0.64 15.85 11.83
CA LYS A 189 0.74 16.28 13.24
C LYS A 189 -0.61 16.73 13.82
N ALA A 190 -1.43 17.42 13.02
CA ALA A 190 -2.78 17.80 13.44
C ALA A 190 -3.66 16.55 13.59
N SER A 191 -3.67 15.67 12.59
CA SER A 191 -4.48 14.44 12.58
C SER A 191 -4.15 13.51 13.74
N LEU A 192 -2.86 13.38 14.10
CA LEU A 192 -2.42 12.60 15.26
C LEU A 192 -2.95 13.18 16.58
N ARG A 193 -3.01 14.52 16.71
CA ARG A 193 -3.59 15.15 17.90
C ARG A 193 -5.09 14.91 17.96
N ASP A 194 -5.81 15.18 16.87
CA ASP A 194 -7.26 15.02 16.82
C ASP A 194 -7.67 13.55 17.08
N PHE A 195 -6.88 12.60 16.60
CA PHE A 195 -7.10 11.17 16.84
C PHE A 195 -6.80 10.76 18.28
N ALA A 196 -5.78 11.34 18.93
CA ALA A 196 -5.54 11.12 20.35
C ALA A 196 -6.66 11.69 21.23
N GLU A 197 -7.20 12.86 20.88
CA GLU A 197 -8.37 13.45 21.57
C GLU A 197 -9.61 12.56 21.40
N LEU A 198 -9.85 12.04 20.19
CA LEU A 198 -10.95 11.10 19.93
C LEU A 198 -10.77 9.76 20.67
N HIS A 199 -9.53 9.29 20.79
CA HIS A 199 -9.20 8.09 21.56
C HIS A 199 -9.55 8.26 23.04
N GLU A 200 -9.17 9.38 23.66
CA GLU A 200 -9.55 9.67 25.05
C GLU A 200 -11.07 9.70 25.24
N GLU A 201 -11.81 10.28 24.28
CA GLU A 201 -13.28 10.31 24.29
C GLU A 201 -13.89 8.90 24.23
N PHE A 202 -13.48 8.09 23.26
CA PHE A 202 -14.04 6.74 23.07
C PHE A 202 -13.63 5.76 24.17
N ALA A 203 -12.39 5.86 24.66
CA ALA A 203 -11.94 5.06 25.81
C ALA A 203 -12.76 5.40 27.07
N ALA A 204 -13.07 6.68 27.30
CA ALA A 204 -13.95 7.08 28.41
C ALA A 204 -15.40 6.63 28.20
N ALA A 205 -15.92 6.74 26.98
CA ALA A 205 -17.27 6.28 26.63
C ALA A 205 -17.45 4.77 26.82
N MET A 206 -16.42 3.96 26.54
CA MET A 206 -16.45 2.51 26.74
C MET A 206 -16.70 2.14 28.22
N GLU A 207 -16.25 2.98 29.16
CA GLU A 207 -16.48 2.79 30.61
C GLU A 207 -17.78 3.41 31.13
N ASP A 208 -18.53 4.13 30.28
CA ASP A 208 -19.85 4.69 30.60
C ASP A 208 -20.94 4.00 29.78
N PRO A 209 -21.68 3.04 30.36
CA PRO A 209 -22.77 2.35 29.67
C PRO A 209 -23.91 3.25 29.19
N SER A 210 -23.94 4.53 29.60
CA SER A 210 -24.92 5.51 29.12
C SER A 210 -24.47 6.28 27.87
N SER A 211 -23.21 6.14 27.46
CA SER A 211 -22.69 6.77 26.24
C SER A 211 -23.28 6.14 24.98
N GLU A 212 -23.55 6.96 23.96
CA GLU A 212 -24.01 6.49 22.65
C GLU A 212 -22.94 5.67 21.90
N THR A 213 -21.66 5.85 22.26
CA THR A 213 -20.51 5.12 21.70
C THR A 213 -19.99 4.02 22.62
N ALA A 214 -20.71 3.69 23.71
CA ALA A 214 -20.26 2.69 24.68
C ALA A 214 -20.05 1.28 24.09
N ASP A 215 -20.80 0.93 23.04
CA ASP A 215 -20.74 -0.36 22.35
C ASP A 215 -19.86 -0.34 21.08
N LEU A 216 -19.11 0.73 20.86
CA LEU A 216 -18.18 0.84 19.74
C LEU A 216 -17.01 -0.12 19.97
N THR A 217 -16.81 -1.05 19.04
CA THR A 217 -15.73 -2.05 19.12
C THR A 217 -14.57 -1.69 18.21
N ARG A 218 -14.83 -0.95 17.12
CA ARG A 218 -13.79 -0.52 16.19
C ARG A 218 -14.13 0.82 15.53
N PHE A 219 -13.11 1.64 15.39
CA PHE A 219 -13.15 2.91 14.64
C PHE A 219 -11.99 2.97 13.65
N LEU A 220 -12.27 3.25 12.39
CA LEU A 220 -11.26 3.41 11.35
C LEU A 220 -11.39 4.79 10.73
N ARG A 221 -10.30 5.56 10.70
CA ARG A 221 -10.20 6.74 9.83
C ARG A 221 -9.22 6.43 8.70
N SER A 222 -9.73 6.23 7.50
CA SER A 222 -8.97 5.80 6.31
C SER A 222 -8.77 6.96 5.34
N ALA A 223 -7.57 7.05 4.75
CA ALA A 223 -7.27 8.00 3.69
C ALA A 223 -7.46 7.31 2.33
N ALA A 224 -8.31 7.89 1.48
CA ALA A 224 -8.66 7.39 0.15
C ALA A 224 -8.22 8.42 -0.90
N PRO A 225 -7.07 8.20 -1.56
CA PRO A 225 -6.61 9.08 -2.64
C PRO A 225 -7.58 9.03 -3.83
N GLN A 226 -7.97 10.21 -4.31
CA GLN A 226 -8.88 10.36 -5.45
C GLN A 226 -8.12 10.74 -6.72
N ARG A 227 -7.01 11.48 -6.56
CA ARG A 227 -6.11 11.90 -7.63
C ARG A 227 -4.74 12.21 -7.06
N THR A 228 -3.69 11.66 -7.64
CA THR A 228 -2.31 11.78 -7.16
C THR A 228 -1.37 11.99 -8.33
N ASP A 229 -1.18 13.24 -8.72
CA ASP A 229 -0.29 13.59 -9.83
C ASP A 229 0.47 14.89 -9.57
N SER A 230 1.31 15.31 -10.51
CA SER A 230 2.14 16.51 -10.43
C SER A 230 1.38 17.84 -10.41
N ARG A 231 0.06 17.82 -10.64
CA ARG A 231 -0.82 19.00 -10.65
C ARG A 231 -1.83 19.04 -9.50
N ILE A 232 -2.37 17.90 -9.08
CA ILE A 232 -3.34 17.81 -7.99
C ILE A 232 -3.04 16.58 -7.12
N LEU A 233 -2.98 16.82 -5.81
CA LEU A 233 -3.14 15.77 -4.80
C LEU A 233 -4.51 15.93 -4.12
N SER A 234 -5.44 15.02 -4.38
CA SER A 234 -6.78 15.00 -3.80
C SER A 234 -6.98 13.77 -2.92
N LEU A 235 -7.33 14.00 -1.66
CA LEU A 235 -7.50 12.97 -0.62
C LEU A 235 -8.87 13.11 0.03
N VAL A 236 -9.55 11.99 0.23
CA VAL A 236 -10.78 11.89 1.03
C VAL A 236 -10.48 11.09 2.28
N PHE A 237 -11.00 11.50 3.43
CA PHE A 237 -10.89 10.77 4.69
C PHE A 237 -12.25 10.20 5.07
N LEU A 238 -12.27 8.90 5.31
CA LEU A 238 -13.46 8.10 5.59
C LEU A 238 -13.40 7.61 7.03
N ASP A 239 -14.45 7.85 7.79
CA ASP A 239 -14.62 7.34 9.14
C ASP A 239 -15.59 6.16 9.10
N GLU A 240 -15.17 5.02 9.65
CA GLU A 240 -15.96 3.79 9.76
C GLU A 240 -16.10 3.38 11.23
N TYR A 241 -17.33 3.14 11.65
CA TYR A 241 -17.71 2.82 13.03
C TYR A 241 -18.33 1.43 13.06
N TYR A 242 -17.78 0.55 13.88
CA TYR A 242 -18.27 -0.80 14.06
C TYR A 242 -18.77 -0.97 15.49
N TYR A 243 -20.02 -1.36 15.60
CA TYR A 243 -20.66 -1.70 16.87
C TYR A 243 -20.87 -3.21 16.93
N ALA A 244 -20.83 -3.79 18.13
CA ALA A 244 -20.82 -5.25 18.31
C ALA A 244 -21.95 -6.01 17.59
N ASP A 245 -23.13 -5.39 17.44
CA ASP A 245 -24.34 -6.01 16.88
C ASP A 245 -25.02 -5.13 15.80
N ALA A 246 -24.27 -4.28 15.10
CA ALA A 246 -24.81 -3.41 14.05
C ALA A 246 -23.98 -3.42 12.78
N GLU A 247 -24.63 -3.09 11.66
CA GLU A 247 -23.94 -2.80 10.41
C GLU A 247 -22.95 -1.65 10.59
N PRO A 248 -21.76 -1.71 9.96
CA PRO A 248 -20.80 -0.63 10.01
C PRO A 248 -21.40 0.67 9.48
N VAL A 249 -21.13 1.76 10.18
CA VAL A 249 -21.53 3.10 9.76
C VAL A 249 -20.34 3.80 9.12
N ARG A 250 -20.52 4.37 7.93
CA ARG A 250 -19.48 5.09 7.20
C ARG A 250 -19.86 6.54 6.98
N SER A 251 -18.89 7.44 7.11
CA SER A 251 -19.05 8.86 6.83
C SER A 251 -17.76 9.45 6.24
N VAL A 252 -17.88 10.54 5.48
CA VAL A 252 -16.72 11.30 5.01
C VAL A 252 -16.41 12.36 6.05
N SER A 253 -15.25 12.28 6.70
CA SER A 253 -14.87 13.21 7.75
C SER A 253 -14.19 14.47 7.22
N SER A 254 -13.43 14.36 6.13
CA SER A 254 -12.84 15.51 5.45
C SER A 254 -12.41 15.19 4.02
N ALA A 255 -12.19 16.23 3.22
CA ALA A 255 -11.55 16.13 1.92
C ALA A 255 -10.52 17.26 1.77
N VAL A 256 -9.41 16.98 1.09
CA VAL A 256 -8.29 17.89 0.93
C VAL A 256 -7.80 17.86 -0.50
N ASN A 257 -7.62 19.04 -1.11
CA ASN A 257 -7.10 19.19 -2.46
C ASN A 257 -5.88 20.10 -2.42
N LEU A 258 -4.70 19.59 -2.76
CA LEU A 258 -3.44 20.33 -2.68
C LEU A 258 -2.81 20.51 -4.05
N ASP A 259 -2.15 21.65 -4.23
CA ASP A 259 -1.17 21.87 -5.29
C ASP A 259 0.14 21.16 -4.87
N PRO A 260 0.59 20.11 -5.59
CA PRO A 260 1.81 19.39 -5.26
C PRO A 260 3.07 20.24 -5.30
N LYS A 261 3.09 21.29 -6.11
CA LYS A 261 4.26 22.17 -6.25
C LYS A 261 4.41 23.10 -5.04
N THR A 262 3.30 23.59 -4.50
CA THR A 262 3.33 24.60 -3.44
C THR A 262 2.91 24.07 -2.06
N GLY A 263 2.32 22.88 -2.00
CA GLY A 263 1.70 22.30 -0.80
C GLY A 263 0.45 23.06 -0.32
N ALA A 264 -0.05 24.02 -1.11
CA ALA A 264 -1.18 24.86 -0.72
C ALA A 264 -2.50 24.18 -1.06
N GLU A 265 -3.54 24.45 -0.26
CA GLU A 265 -4.88 23.98 -0.57
C GLU A 265 -5.47 24.71 -1.78
N LEU A 266 -6.00 23.95 -2.74
CA LEU A 266 -6.63 24.45 -3.94
C LEU A 266 -8.05 24.93 -3.59
N PRO A 267 -8.41 26.19 -3.90
CA PRO A 267 -9.80 26.61 -3.82
C PRO A 267 -10.62 25.97 -4.94
N LEU A 268 -11.94 25.87 -4.77
CA LEU A 268 -12.84 25.32 -5.80
C LEU A 268 -12.72 26.08 -7.13
N SER A 269 -12.53 27.40 -7.09
CA SER A 269 -12.33 28.25 -8.27
C SER A 269 -11.02 27.97 -9.04
N ALA A 270 -10.09 27.19 -8.48
CA ALA A 270 -8.92 26.72 -9.22
C ALA A 270 -9.29 25.62 -10.22
N VAL A 271 -10.36 24.86 -9.96
CA VAL A 271 -10.79 23.70 -10.75
C VAL A 271 -12.12 23.90 -11.46
N ILE A 272 -12.92 24.91 -11.05
CA ILE A 272 -14.20 25.28 -11.66
C ILE A 272 -14.12 26.65 -12.34
N ARG A 273 -14.53 26.73 -13.61
CA ARG A 273 -14.62 27.97 -14.41
C ARG A 273 -15.89 28.77 -14.10
N ASP A 274 -17.02 28.08 -13.87
CA ASP A 274 -18.34 28.68 -13.68
C ASP A 274 -19.08 28.02 -12.50
N GLU A 275 -19.04 28.66 -11.33
CA GLU A 275 -19.66 28.17 -10.11
C GLU A 275 -21.20 28.23 -10.15
N GLU A 276 -21.79 29.15 -10.92
CA GLU A 276 -23.26 29.23 -11.05
C GLU A 276 -23.77 28.08 -11.91
N ALA A 277 -23.09 27.79 -13.02
CA ALA A 277 -23.42 26.64 -13.85
C ALA A 277 -23.19 25.31 -13.10
N LEU A 278 -22.13 25.21 -12.28
CA LEU A 278 -21.92 24.09 -11.38
C LEU A 278 -23.09 23.91 -10.41
N LYS A 279 -23.56 25.01 -9.80
CA LYS A 279 -24.69 24.98 -8.87
C LYS A 279 -25.95 24.44 -9.54
N GLU A 280 -26.26 24.86 -10.77
CA GLU A 280 -27.41 24.33 -11.51
C GLU A 280 -27.31 22.82 -11.75
N VAL A 281 -26.11 22.33 -12.11
CA VAL A 281 -25.84 20.91 -12.36
C VAL A 281 -26.00 20.10 -11.08
N LEU A 282 -25.40 20.54 -9.98
CA LEU A 282 -25.48 19.86 -8.69
C LEU A 282 -26.89 19.86 -8.12
N LEU A 283 -27.65 20.96 -8.22
CA LEU A 283 -29.05 21.01 -7.77
C LEU A 283 -29.95 20.08 -8.57
N LYS A 284 -29.70 19.96 -9.87
CA LYS A 284 -30.40 19.00 -10.72
C LYS A 284 -30.09 17.56 -10.33
N ALA A 285 -28.81 17.25 -10.05
CA ALA A 285 -28.36 15.92 -9.63
C ALA A 285 -28.85 15.55 -8.22
N ALA A 286 -28.85 16.51 -7.29
CA ALA A 286 -29.35 16.38 -5.93
C ALA A 286 -30.83 15.97 -5.89
N GLY A 287 -31.64 16.57 -6.76
CA GLY A 287 -33.09 16.35 -6.79
C GLY A 287 -33.73 16.61 -5.43
N SER A 288 -34.75 15.82 -5.06
CA SER A 288 -35.40 15.93 -3.75
C SER A 288 -34.68 15.22 -2.61
N ARG A 289 -33.56 14.53 -2.90
CA ARG A 289 -32.81 13.74 -1.91
C ARG A 289 -31.97 14.62 -0.98
N LEU A 290 -31.53 15.78 -1.46
CA LEU A 290 -30.75 16.75 -0.69
C LEU A 290 -31.47 18.10 -0.62
N PRO A 291 -32.44 18.24 0.31
CA PRO A 291 -33.28 19.44 0.39
C PRO A 291 -32.51 20.70 0.77
N TYR A 292 -31.30 20.57 1.34
CA TYR A 292 -30.45 21.68 1.76
C TYR A 292 -29.27 21.97 0.82
N ALA A 293 -29.10 21.21 -0.28
CA ALA A 293 -27.96 21.36 -1.19
C ALA A 293 -27.78 22.80 -1.73
N ALA A 294 -28.87 23.55 -1.93
CA ALA A 294 -28.79 24.94 -2.36
C ALA A 294 -28.14 25.84 -1.30
N ASP A 295 -28.55 25.70 -0.04
CA ASP A 295 -28.00 26.47 1.08
C ASP A 295 -26.55 26.05 1.35
N ASP A 296 -26.24 24.75 1.21
CA ASP A 296 -24.88 24.22 1.37
C ASP A 296 -23.94 24.74 0.29
N LEU A 297 -24.38 24.77 -0.97
CA LEU A 297 -23.62 25.38 -2.06
C LEU A 297 -23.37 26.87 -1.83
N ASP A 298 -24.39 27.62 -1.41
CA ASP A 298 -24.27 29.06 -1.14
C ASP A 298 -23.37 29.38 0.07
N SER A 299 -23.27 28.46 1.02
CA SER A 299 -22.48 28.63 2.24
C SER A 299 -21.11 27.96 2.19
N GLY A 300 -20.82 27.15 1.18
CA GLY A 300 -19.62 26.32 1.09
C GLY A 300 -19.62 25.14 2.07
N ASN A 301 -20.79 24.71 2.54
CA ASN A 301 -20.96 23.62 3.51
C ASN A 301 -21.03 22.25 2.80
N PHE A 302 -19.99 21.92 2.05
CA PHE A 302 -19.83 20.64 1.37
C PHE A 302 -18.35 20.26 1.34
N LEU A 303 -18.07 18.97 1.19
CA LEU A 303 -16.73 18.48 0.90
C LEU A 303 -16.60 18.23 -0.59
N TRP A 304 -15.39 18.33 -1.14
CA TRP A 304 -15.16 18.01 -2.56
C TRP A 304 -13.77 17.42 -2.78
N ALA A 305 -13.66 16.58 -3.81
CA ALA A 305 -12.41 15.96 -4.23
C ALA A 305 -12.35 15.85 -5.75
N ALA A 306 -11.21 16.22 -6.32
CA ALA A 306 -10.94 16.03 -7.74
C ALA A 306 -10.53 14.58 -8.01
N GLY A 307 -11.25 13.91 -8.92
CA GLY A 307 -10.89 12.60 -9.45
C GLY A 307 -10.29 12.69 -10.85
N LEU A 308 -10.17 11.53 -11.49
CA LEU A 308 -9.62 11.39 -12.85
C LEU A 308 -10.68 11.55 -13.96
N SER A 309 -11.96 11.35 -13.65
CA SER A 309 -13.08 11.48 -14.62
C SER A 309 -14.12 12.52 -14.23
N GLY A 310 -13.95 13.19 -13.09
CA GLY A 310 -14.90 14.16 -12.56
C GLY A 310 -14.51 14.72 -11.20
N ILE A 311 -15.35 15.58 -10.64
CA ILE A 311 -15.24 16.08 -9.26
C ILE A 311 -16.42 15.57 -8.45
N THR A 312 -16.15 14.96 -7.31
CA THR A 312 -17.18 14.48 -6.38
C THR A 312 -17.39 15.48 -5.26
N PHE A 313 -18.66 15.75 -4.95
CA PHE A 313 -19.11 16.64 -3.88
C PHE A 313 -19.93 15.85 -2.88
N TRP A 314 -19.66 16.01 -1.58
CA TRP A 314 -20.40 15.37 -0.51
C TRP A 314 -21.23 16.39 0.26
N PHE A 315 -22.53 16.15 0.31
CA PHE A 315 -23.52 16.99 1.01
C PHE A 315 -24.09 16.24 2.20
N GLU A 316 -24.28 16.94 3.32
CA GLU A 316 -24.99 16.38 4.47
C GLU A 316 -26.46 16.15 4.08
N ASP A 317 -26.98 14.94 4.27
CA ASP A 317 -28.39 14.62 3.96
C ASP A 317 -29.35 14.96 5.12
N GLY A 318 -28.79 15.36 6.27
CA GLY A 318 -29.50 15.73 7.48
C GLY A 318 -29.85 14.56 8.39
N GLU A 319 -29.47 13.33 8.03
CA GLU A 319 -29.45 12.19 8.94
C GLU A 319 -28.17 12.22 9.78
N TYR A 320 -28.33 12.17 11.10
CA TYR A 320 -27.22 12.04 12.04
C TYR A 320 -27.12 10.58 12.46
N LEU A 321 -26.03 9.95 12.04
CA LEU A 321 -25.66 8.62 12.51
C LEU A 321 -24.96 8.78 13.88
N PRO A 322 -24.83 7.71 14.69
CA PRO A 322 -24.00 7.73 15.90
C PRO A 322 -22.56 8.22 15.63
N ALA A 323 -22.12 8.06 14.38
CA ALA A 323 -20.85 8.48 13.79
C ALA A 323 -20.74 9.98 13.41
N GLY A 324 -21.84 10.74 13.47
CA GLY A 324 -21.92 12.10 12.92
C GLY A 324 -22.82 12.19 11.68
N PRO A 325 -22.73 13.28 10.88
CA PRO A 325 -23.59 13.49 9.73
C PRO A 325 -23.39 12.42 8.66
N SER A 326 -24.47 11.99 8.03
CA SER A 326 -24.46 11.19 6.80
C SER A 326 -24.21 12.10 5.60
N TYR A 327 -23.37 11.63 4.68
CA TYR A 327 -23.03 12.35 3.46
C TYR A 327 -23.49 11.61 2.21
N VAL A 328 -23.95 12.40 1.26
CA VAL A 328 -24.34 11.94 -0.07
C VAL A 328 -23.34 12.45 -1.11
N PRO A 329 -22.66 11.56 -1.84
CA PRO A 329 -21.82 11.95 -2.97
C PRO A 329 -22.66 12.32 -4.20
N LEU A 330 -22.22 13.34 -4.91
CA LEU A 330 -22.62 13.72 -6.27
C LEU A 330 -21.38 13.97 -7.11
N THR A 331 -21.17 13.19 -8.16
CA THR A 331 -20.04 13.36 -9.09
C THR A 331 -20.46 14.12 -10.32
N VAL A 332 -19.72 15.18 -10.67
CA VAL A 332 -19.89 15.93 -11.91
C VAL A 332 -18.82 15.44 -12.90
N SER A 333 -19.26 14.79 -13.98
CA SER A 333 -18.38 14.18 -14.98
C SER A 333 -17.68 15.21 -15.86
N PHE A 334 -16.38 15.00 -16.12
CA PHE A 334 -15.61 15.79 -17.08
C PHE A 334 -16.16 15.62 -18.51
N ALA A 335 -16.52 14.39 -18.91
CA ALA A 335 -17.00 14.11 -20.26
C ALA A 335 -18.36 14.77 -20.55
N GLU A 336 -19.22 14.90 -19.54
CA GLU A 336 -20.55 15.51 -19.70
C GLU A 336 -20.55 17.03 -19.56
N HIS A 337 -19.56 17.58 -18.85
CA HIS A 337 -19.55 18.97 -18.42
C HIS A 337 -18.18 19.66 -18.57
N GLU A 338 -17.42 19.33 -19.61
CA GLU A 338 -16.05 19.82 -19.87
C GLU A 338 -15.92 21.35 -19.74
N ASP A 339 -16.90 22.11 -20.23
CA ASP A 339 -16.92 23.57 -20.18
C ASP A 339 -16.89 24.15 -18.75
N LEU A 340 -17.31 23.38 -17.73
CA LEU A 340 -17.33 23.80 -16.32
C LEU A 340 -15.95 23.80 -15.66
N PHE A 341 -14.99 23.02 -16.16
CA PHE A 341 -13.77 22.68 -15.44
C PHE A 341 -12.56 23.41 -16.00
N THR A 342 -11.62 23.86 -15.18
CA THR A 342 -10.39 24.48 -15.68
C THR A 342 -9.45 23.45 -16.31
N ASP A 343 -8.45 23.91 -17.07
CA ASP A 343 -7.41 23.05 -17.64
C ASP A 343 -6.60 22.31 -16.54
N LEU A 344 -6.56 22.88 -15.33
CA LEU A 344 -5.95 22.22 -14.17
C LEU A 344 -6.69 20.92 -13.83
N ALA A 345 -8.02 20.96 -13.85
CA ALA A 345 -8.86 19.79 -13.56
C ALA A 345 -8.90 18.79 -14.72
N LEU A 346 -9.06 19.27 -15.96
CA LEU A 346 -9.24 18.41 -17.13
C LEU A 346 -7.97 17.66 -17.55
N ASN A 347 -6.79 18.26 -17.34
CA ASN A 347 -5.54 17.61 -17.71
C ASN A 347 -5.17 16.59 -16.61
N VAL A 348 -5.56 15.34 -16.82
CA VAL A 348 -5.21 14.18 -16.00
C VAL A 348 -4.00 13.44 -16.60
N PRO A 349 -3.27 12.63 -15.81
CA PRO A 349 -2.20 11.80 -16.33
C PRO A 349 -2.68 10.81 -17.40
N GLU A 350 -1.88 10.59 -18.44
CA GLU A 350 -2.09 9.53 -19.45
C GLU A 350 -1.96 8.11 -18.88
N ARG A 351 -1.37 7.98 -17.69
CA ARG A 351 -1.18 6.71 -16.97
C ARG A 351 -1.41 6.93 -15.48
N TYR A 352 -2.05 5.98 -14.81
CA TYR A 352 -2.32 6.10 -13.38
C TYR A 352 -2.65 4.75 -12.76
N VAL A 353 -2.59 4.71 -11.43
CA VAL A 353 -3.08 3.60 -10.63
C VAL A 353 -4.14 4.10 -9.64
N ILE A 354 -5.26 3.40 -9.53
CA ILE A 354 -6.30 3.70 -8.52
C ILE A 354 -6.66 2.45 -7.72
N SER A 355 -6.97 2.65 -6.43
CA SER A 355 -7.48 1.59 -5.58
C SER A 355 -8.92 1.25 -5.97
N VAL A 356 -9.22 -0.05 -6.07
CA VAL A 356 -10.57 -0.57 -6.28
C VAL A 356 -11.03 -1.24 -4.98
N PRO A 357 -12.09 -0.74 -4.32
CA PRO A 357 -12.56 -1.35 -3.08
C PRO A 357 -13.13 -2.76 -3.32
N LEU A 358 -12.97 -3.62 -2.33
CA LEU A 358 -13.52 -4.98 -2.34
C LEU A 358 -14.96 -4.97 -1.84
N ASN A 359 -15.78 -5.86 -2.38
CA ASN A 359 -17.22 -5.99 -2.08
C ASN A 359 -18.06 -4.73 -2.32
N GLU A 360 -17.55 -3.76 -3.08
CA GLU A 360 -18.22 -2.51 -3.41
C GLU A 360 -18.21 -2.29 -4.93
N GLU A 361 -19.36 -1.89 -5.49
CA GLU A 361 -19.47 -1.53 -6.89
C GLU A 361 -18.84 -0.14 -7.11
N THR A 362 -17.94 -0.05 -8.09
CA THR A 362 -17.13 1.14 -8.36
C THR A 362 -17.14 1.44 -9.85
N THR A 363 -17.53 2.67 -10.21
CA THR A 363 -17.33 3.21 -11.55
C THR A 363 -15.88 3.66 -11.72
N LEU A 364 -15.15 3.02 -12.63
CA LEU A 364 -13.78 3.41 -12.99
C LEU A 364 -13.76 4.68 -13.87
N PRO A 365 -12.62 5.39 -14.00
CA PRO A 365 -12.54 6.59 -14.82
C PRO A 365 -12.93 6.38 -16.30
N GLY A 366 -12.68 5.19 -16.85
CA GLY A 366 -13.11 4.79 -18.20
C GLY A 366 -14.62 4.50 -18.33
N GLY A 367 -15.38 4.57 -17.23
CA GLY A 367 -16.82 4.33 -17.18
C GLY A 367 -17.23 2.88 -17.00
N GLN A 368 -16.27 1.95 -16.83
CA GLN A 368 -16.60 0.57 -16.48
C GLN A 368 -17.11 0.48 -15.04
N GLU A 369 -18.19 -0.29 -14.81
CA GLU A 369 -18.64 -0.67 -13.47
C GLU A 369 -17.92 -1.94 -13.04
N VAL A 370 -17.18 -1.88 -11.94
CA VAL A 370 -16.38 -3.02 -11.42
C VAL A 370 -16.82 -3.37 -10.01
N LEU A 371 -16.96 -4.67 -9.74
CA LEU A 371 -17.19 -5.24 -8.42
C LEU A 371 -16.29 -6.46 -8.22
N ILE A 372 -15.54 -6.46 -7.13
CA ILE A 372 -14.72 -7.61 -6.70
C ILE A 372 -15.40 -8.22 -5.48
N SER A 373 -16.14 -9.31 -5.69
CA SER A 373 -16.86 -9.99 -4.61
C SER A 373 -16.06 -11.15 -4.04
N LEU A 374 -16.02 -11.23 -2.71
CA LEU A 374 -15.37 -12.32 -1.99
C LEU A 374 -16.40 -13.37 -1.57
N GLN A 375 -16.02 -14.63 -1.65
CA GLN A 375 -16.80 -15.75 -1.14
C GLN A 375 -16.14 -16.29 0.10
N GLU A 376 -16.80 -16.15 1.24
CA GLU A 376 -16.28 -16.59 2.53
C GLU A 376 -16.97 -17.89 3.00
N THR A 377 -16.23 -18.70 3.75
CA THR A 377 -16.74 -19.87 4.48
C THR A 377 -16.30 -19.80 5.93
N GLU A 378 -17.09 -20.37 6.84
CA GLU A 378 -16.72 -20.49 8.25
C GLU A 378 -15.75 -21.64 8.51
N SER A 379 -14.88 -21.46 9.50
CA SER A 379 -14.01 -22.51 10.06
C SER A 379 -13.85 -22.35 11.58
N ASP A 380 -13.20 -23.31 12.22
CA ASP A 380 -12.88 -23.24 13.66
C ASP A 380 -11.97 -22.06 14.05
N TYR A 381 -11.33 -21.42 13.07
CA TYR A 381 -10.42 -20.28 13.25
C TYR A 381 -11.03 -18.94 12.77
N GLY A 382 -12.29 -18.94 12.33
CA GLY A 382 -13.00 -17.79 11.78
C GLY A 382 -13.35 -17.93 10.29
N PRO A 383 -13.86 -16.86 9.64
CA PRO A 383 -14.19 -16.87 8.21
C PRO A 383 -12.93 -16.89 7.33
N TYR A 384 -12.96 -17.67 6.25
CA TYR A 384 -11.90 -17.82 5.25
C TYR A 384 -12.45 -17.56 3.85
N THR A 385 -11.72 -16.83 3.03
CA THR A 385 -12.09 -16.61 1.62
C THR A 385 -11.75 -17.83 0.79
N VAL A 386 -12.75 -18.44 0.15
CA VAL A 386 -12.63 -19.64 -0.70
C VAL A 386 -12.76 -19.33 -2.19
N GLY A 387 -13.23 -18.14 -2.53
CA GLY A 387 -13.39 -17.73 -3.91
C GLY A 387 -13.44 -16.22 -4.07
N MET A 388 -13.15 -15.76 -5.28
CA MET A 388 -13.25 -14.37 -5.68
C MET A 388 -13.99 -14.29 -7.01
N THR A 389 -14.81 -13.25 -7.18
CA THR A 389 -15.50 -12.97 -8.44
C THR A 389 -15.19 -11.55 -8.86
N VAL A 390 -14.56 -11.39 -10.02
CA VAL A 390 -14.37 -10.09 -10.67
C VAL A 390 -15.52 -9.89 -11.64
N THR A 391 -16.33 -8.86 -11.42
CA THR A 391 -17.46 -8.48 -12.28
C THR A 391 -17.15 -7.15 -12.93
N VAL A 392 -17.30 -7.08 -14.26
CA VAL A 392 -17.12 -5.87 -15.07
C VAL A 392 -18.36 -5.69 -15.93
N ASN A 393 -19.08 -4.58 -15.79
CA ASN A 393 -20.31 -4.26 -16.52
C ASN A 393 -21.34 -5.42 -16.48
N GLY A 394 -21.42 -6.12 -15.36
CA GLY A 394 -22.32 -7.28 -15.14
C GLY A 394 -21.83 -8.62 -15.70
N VAL A 395 -20.69 -8.67 -16.41
CA VAL A 395 -20.04 -9.92 -16.85
C VAL A 395 -18.98 -10.31 -15.83
N PHE A 396 -18.93 -11.58 -15.43
CA PHE A 396 -18.11 -12.01 -14.30
C PHE A 396 -17.18 -13.18 -14.61
N LEU A 397 -16.04 -13.19 -13.92
CA LEU A 397 -15.11 -14.30 -13.83
C LEU A 397 -14.99 -14.71 -12.36
N THR A 398 -15.31 -15.95 -12.04
CA THR A 398 -15.19 -16.52 -10.70
C THR A 398 -14.01 -17.47 -10.64
N GLU A 399 -13.22 -17.33 -9.58
CA GLU A 399 -12.08 -18.19 -9.29
C GLU A 399 -12.16 -18.78 -7.89
N THR A 400 -11.65 -20.00 -7.76
CA THR A 400 -11.43 -20.64 -6.47
C THR A 400 -10.07 -20.23 -5.93
N ILE A 401 -10.02 -19.78 -4.68
CA ILE A 401 -8.77 -19.51 -4.00
C ILE A 401 -8.30 -20.81 -3.35
N SER A 402 -7.13 -21.31 -3.76
CA SER A 402 -6.59 -22.61 -3.30
C SER A 402 -6.42 -22.69 -1.78
N HIS A 403 -6.51 -23.91 -1.25
CA HIS A 403 -6.17 -24.21 0.15
C HIS A 403 -4.71 -23.79 0.43
N GLY A 404 -4.51 -22.94 1.43
CA GLY A 404 -3.20 -22.37 1.79
C GLY A 404 -3.11 -20.85 1.68
N MET A 405 -4.20 -20.19 1.27
CA MET A 405 -4.35 -18.74 1.34
C MET A 405 -5.10 -18.35 2.62
N GLU A 406 -4.61 -17.34 3.34
CA GLU A 406 -5.26 -16.81 4.54
C GLU A 406 -5.95 -15.49 4.21
N GLY A 407 -7.23 -15.36 4.51
CA GLY A 407 -7.91 -14.07 4.55
C GLY A 407 -8.48 -13.55 3.23
N ALA A 408 -9.15 -12.40 3.33
CA ALA A 408 -9.65 -11.64 2.20
C ALA A 408 -8.49 -10.98 1.43
N PRO A 409 -8.60 -10.78 0.10
CA PRO A 409 -7.64 -9.97 -0.64
C PRO A 409 -7.30 -8.66 0.09
N GLU A 410 -6.03 -8.29 0.10
CA GLU A 410 -5.57 -7.14 0.88
C GLU A 410 -5.76 -5.82 0.14
N ALA A 411 -5.65 -5.88 -1.18
CA ALA A 411 -5.72 -4.71 -2.04
C ALA A 411 -6.07 -5.11 -3.48
N ALA A 412 -6.76 -4.23 -4.17
CA ALA A 412 -6.97 -4.31 -5.61
C ALA A 412 -6.72 -2.94 -6.25
N TYR A 413 -6.06 -2.95 -7.40
CA TYR A 413 -5.66 -1.74 -8.10
C TYR A 413 -5.96 -1.84 -9.59
N LEU A 414 -6.52 -0.79 -10.17
CA LEU A 414 -6.56 -0.59 -11.62
C LEU A 414 -5.23 0.03 -12.05
N LEU A 415 -4.56 -0.59 -13.02
CA LEU A 415 -3.42 -0.04 -13.74
C LEU A 415 -3.90 0.41 -15.12
N HIS A 416 -3.86 1.70 -15.37
CA HIS A 416 -4.29 2.33 -16.63
C HIS A 416 -3.12 3.01 -17.33
N GLU A 417 -3.10 2.91 -18.66
CA GLU A 417 -2.21 3.66 -19.54
C GLU A 417 -2.88 3.84 -20.91
N ASP A 418 -2.91 5.08 -21.38
CA ASP A 418 -3.52 5.44 -22.66
C ASP A 418 -2.98 4.59 -23.81
N GLY A 419 -3.90 4.02 -24.58
CA GLY A 419 -3.58 3.16 -25.72
C GLY A 419 -3.17 1.73 -25.37
N LEU A 420 -3.14 1.36 -24.08
CA LEU A 420 -2.96 -0.01 -23.62
C LEU A 420 -4.20 -0.53 -22.88
N PRO A 421 -4.36 -1.86 -22.75
CA PRO A 421 -5.47 -2.44 -22.01
C PRO A 421 -5.49 -2.07 -20.52
N ASP A 422 -6.69 -1.87 -19.96
CA ASP A 422 -6.88 -1.72 -18.51
C ASP A 422 -6.66 -3.04 -17.79
N LEU A 423 -5.85 -3.00 -16.74
CA LEU A 423 -5.53 -4.16 -15.92
C LEU A 423 -6.01 -3.97 -14.49
N LEU A 424 -6.65 -4.98 -13.94
CA LEU A 424 -6.95 -5.07 -12.51
C LEU A 424 -5.94 -6.03 -11.87
N ALA A 425 -5.20 -5.56 -10.87
CA ALA A 425 -4.28 -6.37 -10.10
C ALA A 425 -4.80 -6.55 -8.66
N VAL A 426 -4.93 -7.79 -8.20
CA VAL A 426 -5.52 -8.13 -6.90
C VAL A 426 -4.54 -8.97 -6.08
N THR A 427 -4.15 -8.46 -4.92
CA THR A 427 -3.28 -9.17 -3.97
C THR A 427 -4.12 -10.05 -3.05
N ILE A 428 -3.85 -11.35 -3.09
CA ILE A 428 -4.48 -12.35 -2.22
C ILE A 428 -3.45 -12.81 -1.18
N PRO A 429 -3.70 -12.63 0.12
CA PRO A 429 -2.80 -13.08 1.18
C PRO A 429 -2.73 -14.59 1.33
N GLY A 430 -1.53 -15.08 1.64
CA GLY A 430 -1.13 -16.47 1.79
C GLY A 430 -0.81 -16.82 3.24
N LEU A 431 -0.70 -18.12 3.55
CA LEU A 431 -0.13 -18.57 4.82
C LEU A 431 1.29 -18.04 5.02
N ASN A 432 1.69 -17.82 6.28
CA ASN A 432 3.06 -17.46 6.67
C ASN A 432 3.60 -16.19 6.01
N GLY A 433 2.72 -15.23 5.71
CA GLY A 433 3.10 -13.93 5.13
C GLY A 433 3.35 -13.94 3.63
N PHE A 434 3.23 -15.08 2.95
CA PHE A 434 3.25 -15.13 1.49
C PHE A 434 2.01 -14.45 0.92
N ALA A 435 2.05 -14.05 -0.35
CA ALA A 435 0.89 -13.51 -1.06
C ALA A 435 0.97 -13.92 -2.53
N ARG A 436 -0.09 -13.64 -3.28
CA ARG A 436 -0.08 -13.68 -4.74
C ARG A 436 -0.82 -12.49 -5.31
N THR A 437 -0.21 -11.80 -6.25
CA THR A 437 -0.88 -10.77 -7.05
C THR A 437 -1.41 -11.40 -8.33
N CYS A 438 -2.72 -11.50 -8.47
CA CYS A 438 -3.39 -11.95 -9.69
C CYS A 438 -3.70 -10.75 -10.60
N VAL A 439 -3.43 -10.88 -11.90
CA VAL A 439 -3.69 -9.81 -12.88
C VAL A 439 -4.79 -10.22 -13.85
N TYR A 440 -5.73 -9.31 -14.05
CA TYR A 440 -6.87 -9.45 -14.96
C TYR A 440 -6.87 -8.33 -15.99
N ARG A 441 -7.21 -8.65 -17.22
CA ARG A 441 -7.63 -7.66 -18.23
C ARG A 441 -9.12 -7.40 -18.08
N ILE A 442 -9.52 -6.12 -18.06
CA ILE A 442 -10.91 -5.71 -17.76
C ILE A 442 -11.56 -4.78 -18.81
N ASP A 443 -10.87 -4.47 -19.89
CA ASP A 443 -11.35 -3.62 -21.00
C ASP A 443 -12.00 -4.42 -22.15
N GLY A 444 -11.98 -5.75 -22.08
CA GLY A 444 -12.61 -6.64 -23.06
C GLY A 444 -14.11 -6.88 -22.81
N ASP A 445 -14.70 -7.78 -23.62
CA ASP A 445 -16.11 -8.19 -23.47
C ASP A 445 -16.40 -8.94 -22.15
N ALA A 446 -15.36 -9.52 -21.54
CA ALA A 446 -15.41 -10.22 -20.26
C ALA A 446 -14.05 -10.06 -19.54
N PRO A 447 -14.03 -10.07 -18.19
CA PRO A 447 -12.78 -10.10 -17.45
C PRO A 447 -11.99 -11.38 -17.75
N GLU A 448 -10.68 -11.25 -17.98
CA GLU A 448 -9.78 -12.35 -18.33
C GLU A 448 -8.57 -12.36 -17.41
N ARG A 449 -8.24 -13.51 -16.84
CA ARG A 449 -7.02 -13.67 -16.03
C ARG A 449 -5.78 -13.84 -16.92
N LEU A 450 -4.80 -12.95 -16.74
CA LEU A 450 -3.53 -12.99 -17.49
C LEU A 450 -2.46 -13.84 -16.78
N GLY A 451 -2.49 -13.88 -15.44
CA GLY A 451 -1.53 -14.65 -14.65
C GLY A 451 -1.42 -14.18 -13.21
N GLU A 452 -0.36 -14.62 -12.52
CA GLU A 452 -0.06 -14.25 -11.14
C GLU A 452 1.44 -14.01 -10.93
N SER A 453 1.77 -13.23 -9.90
CA SER A 453 3.13 -13.11 -9.35
C SER A 453 3.11 -13.44 -7.84
N PRO A 454 4.20 -14.01 -7.28
CA PRO A 454 4.30 -14.36 -5.87
C PRO A 454 4.49 -13.16 -4.93
N GLU A 455 4.68 -11.95 -5.47
CA GLU A 455 4.84 -10.73 -4.70
C GLU A 455 3.50 -10.05 -4.37
N SER A 456 3.46 -9.32 -3.26
CA SER A 456 2.33 -8.48 -2.83
C SER A 456 2.49 -7.06 -3.37
N LEU A 457 1.43 -6.46 -3.91
CA LEU A 457 1.44 -5.05 -4.31
C LEU A 457 1.62 -4.09 -3.14
N GLY A 458 2.49 -3.10 -3.36
CA GLY A 458 2.90 -2.14 -2.35
C GLY A 458 4.13 -2.61 -1.59
N ARG A 459 4.54 -1.77 -0.65
CA ARG A 459 5.66 -2.07 0.25
C ARG A 459 5.30 -1.62 1.65
N ALA A 460 5.41 -2.52 2.61
CA ALA A 460 5.34 -2.21 4.01
C ALA A 460 6.69 -1.72 4.54
N TYR A 461 6.66 -0.70 5.39
CA TYR A 461 7.83 -0.26 6.14
C TYR A 461 7.41 0.10 7.57
N GLU A 462 8.32 0.03 8.53
CA GLU A 462 8.08 0.41 9.92
C GLU A 462 9.04 1.54 10.30
N SER A 463 8.53 2.66 10.80
CA SER A 463 9.42 3.71 11.34
C SER A 463 9.98 3.28 12.68
N ALA A 464 11.22 3.68 12.97
CA ALA A 464 11.72 3.70 14.34
C ALA A 464 10.74 4.50 15.23
N ALA A 465 10.29 3.90 16.32
CA ALA A 465 9.47 4.58 17.31
C ALA A 465 10.25 5.78 17.88
N GLU A 466 9.72 6.99 17.75
CA GLU A 466 10.20 8.14 18.52
C GLU A 466 9.80 7.95 19.99
N ASP A 467 10.64 8.40 20.94
CA ASP A 467 10.50 8.18 22.39
C ASP A 467 9.03 8.23 22.89
N GLY A 468 8.47 7.05 23.19
CA GLY A 468 7.14 6.89 23.79
C GLY A 468 5.95 6.84 22.81
N ALA A 469 6.17 6.92 21.50
CA ALA A 469 5.13 6.75 20.48
C ALA A 469 5.09 5.32 19.93
N SER A 470 3.91 4.83 19.56
CA SER A 470 3.76 3.59 18.80
C SER A 470 4.44 3.72 17.43
N PRO A 471 5.11 2.68 16.92
CA PRO A 471 5.68 2.71 15.57
C PRO A 471 4.57 2.97 14.53
N LEU A 472 4.90 3.75 13.49
CA LEU A 472 4.04 3.94 12.35
C LEU A 472 4.30 2.82 11.34
N TYR A 473 3.24 2.20 10.85
CA TYR A 473 3.30 1.23 9.75
C TYR A 473 3.00 1.95 8.45
N PHE A 474 3.92 1.90 7.50
CA PHE A 474 3.82 2.55 6.19
C PHE A 474 3.38 1.51 5.19
N ARG A 475 2.54 1.92 4.24
CA ARG A 475 2.33 1.20 2.99
C ARG A 475 2.50 2.17 1.83
N GLU A 476 3.43 1.87 0.95
CA GLU A 476 3.48 2.51 -0.37
C GLU A 476 2.35 2.01 -1.24
N ILE A 477 1.56 2.95 -1.76
CA ILE A 477 0.52 2.64 -2.73
C ILE A 477 1.10 2.84 -4.13
N PRO A 478 0.97 1.85 -5.03
CA PRO A 478 1.26 2.02 -6.44
C PRO A 478 0.52 3.23 -7.01
N ALA A 479 1.25 4.15 -7.64
CA ALA A 479 0.67 5.33 -8.32
C ALA A 479 0.95 5.33 -9.83
N ASP A 480 2.03 4.66 -10.26
CA ASP A 480 2.52 4.65 -11.62
C ASP A 480 2.66 3.20 -12.13
N PRO A 481 2.04 2.81 -13.26
CA PRO A 481 2.21 1.47 -13.84
C PRO A 481 3.62 1.20 -14.38
N HIS A 482 4.50 2.18 -14.55
CA HIS A 482 5.91 1.94 -14.96
C HIS A 482 6.87 1.88 -13.76
N CYS A 483 6.41 2.18 -12.55
CA CYS A 483 7.23 2.08 -11.36
C CYS A 483 6.36 1.92 -10.11
N PHE A 484 6.19 0.68 -9.66
CA PHE A 484 5.47 0.37 -8.43
C PHE A 484 6.20 -0.68 -7.60
N PRO A 485 6.20 -0.55 -6.27
CA PRO A 485 6.85 -1.52 -5.41
C PRO A 485 6.00 -2.78 -5.25
N MET A 486 6.66 -3.93 -5.18
CA MET A 486 6.06 -5.16 -4.68
C MET A 486 6.99 -5.81 -3.68
N GLU A 487 6.41 -6.47 -2.67
CA GLU A 487 7.13 -7.10 -1.57
C GLU A 487 6.97 -8.62 -1.55
N VAL A 488 7.95 -9.29 -0.96
CA VAL A 488 7.98 -10.74 -0.78
C VAL A 488 8.67 -11.08 0.55
N PRO A 489 8.14 -12.05 1.33
CA PRO A 489 8.89 -12.63 2.44
C PRO A 489 10.12 -13.36 1.92
N MET A 490 11.24 -13.23 2.63
CA MET A 490 12.48 -13.90 2.26
C MET A 490 13.14 -14.57 3.46
N HIS A 491 13.73 -15.75 3.21
CA HIS A 491 14.29 -16.64 4.23
C HIS A 491 15.65 -17.20 3.80
N LEU A 492 16.58 -16.32 3.40
CA LEU A 492 17.93 -16.69 3.00
C LEU A 492 18.87 -16.78 4.21
N LEU A 493 19.51 -15.67 4.59
CA LEU A 493 20.34 -15.59 5.81
C LEU A 493 19.54 -15.18 7.06
N SER A 494 18.32 -14.66 6.87
CA SER A 494 17.43 -14.21 7.95
C SER A 494 16.02 -14.05 7.39
N SER A 495 14.99 -14.16 8.23
CA SER A 495 13.63 -13.79 7.85
C SER A 495 13.51 -12.26 7.78
N CYS A 496 13.11 -11.78 6.61
CA CYS A 496 12.85 -10.37 6.33
C CYS A 496 11.76 -10.23 5.27
N THR A 497 11.24 -9.01 5.12
CA THR A 497 10.44 -8.63 3.96
C THR A 497 11.36 -7.91 3.00
N ALA A 498 11.41 -8.35 1.76
CA ALA A 498 12.17 -7.65 0.73
C ALA A 498 11.24 -7.11 -0.33
N HIS A 499 11.68 -6.07 -1.02
CA HIS A 499 10.87 -5.42 -2.04
C HIS A 499 11.75 -4.98 -3.21
N ARG A 500 11.13 -4.80 -4.36
CA ARG A 500 11.74 -4.12 -5.50
C ARG A 500 10.67 -3.47 -6.34
N TYR A 501 11.09 -2.62 -7.27
CA TYR A 501 10.18 -1.95 -8.17
C TYR A 501 9.94 -2.75 -9.44
N TYR A 502 8.71 -2.64 -9.94
CA TYR A 502 8.20 -3.29 -11.13
C TYR A 502 7.60 -2.25 -12.07
N GLU A 503 7.59 -2.60 -13.34
CA GLU A 503 6.77 -1.98 -14.37
C GLU A 503 5.72 -2.97 -14.87
N ARG A 504 4.73 -2.46 -15.58
CA ARG A 504 3.82 -3.28 -16.36
C ARG A 504 4.58 -3.92 -17.52
N GLY A 505 4.75 -5.24 -17.48
CA GLY A 505 5.34 -6.00 -18.59
C GLY A 505 4.43 -6.03 -19.83
N ALA A 506 5.01 -6.35 -20.98
CA ALA A 506 4.29 -6.41 -22.26
C ALA A 506 3.14 -7.44 -22.29
N ASN A 507 3.17 -8.45 -21.42
CA ASN A 507 2.10 -9.44 -21.22
C ASN A 507 1.07 -9.02 -20.16
N GLY A 508 1.21 -7.82 -19.58
CA GLY A 508 0.39 -7.29 -18.50
C GLY A 508 0.83 -7.71 -17.09
N LEU A 509 1.75 -8.66 -16.94
CA LEU A 509 2.25 -9.07 -15.63
C LEU A 509 3.33 -8.10 -15.13
N PRO A 510 3.52 -7.96 -13.81
CA PRO A 510 4.63 -7.19 -13.27
C PRO A 510 5.97 -7.70 -13.78
N GLN A 511 6.78 -6.78 -14.30
CA GLN A 511 8.14 -7.02 -14.77
C GLN A 511 9.12 -6.27 -13.85
N PRO A 512 10.09 -6.95 -13.22
CA PRO A 512 10.99 -6.30 -12.27
C PRO A 512 11.96 -5.35 -12.99
N LEU A 513 12.16 -4.16 -12.41
CA LEU A 513 13.13 -3.17 -12.90
C LEU A 513 14.57 -3.51 -12.47
N SER A 514 14.73 -4.34 -11.45
CA SER A 514 16.02 -4.79 -10.91
C SER A 514 15.96 -6.29 -10.58
N PRO A 515 17.07 -7.05 -10.75
CA PRO A 515 17.13 -8.41 -10.24
C PRO A 515 17.20 -8.46 -8.71
N TRP A 516 17.62 -7.38 -8.07
CA TRP A 516 17.83 -7.30 -6.62
C TRP A 516 16.59 -6.76 -5.90
N TYR A 517 16.22 -7.45 -4.82
CA TYR A 517 15.30 -6.95 -3.80
C TYR A 517 16.08 -6.24 -2.70
N ASP A 518 15.62 -5.06 -2.33
CA ASP A 518 16.07 -4.34 -1.15
C ASP A 518 15.47 -5.01 0.10
N MET A 519 16.33 -5.36 1.05
CA MET A 519 15.95 -6.11 2.25
C MET A 519 15.53 -5.18 3.40
N SER A 520 14.41 -5.49 4.05
CA SER A 520 13.89 -4.72 5.19
C SER A 520 13.35 -5.64 6.33
N PRO A 521 13.62 -5.35 7.60
CA PRO A 521 14.54 -4.32 8.07
C PRO A 521 15.99 -4.66 7.72
N GLU A 522 16.85 -3.65 7.62
CA GLU A 522 18.29 -3.86 7.49
C GLU A 522 18.80 -4.71 8.66
N ARG A 523 19.68 -5.67 8.37
CA ARG A 523 20.28 -6.53 9.39
C ARG A 523 21.79 -6.56 9.23
N THR A 524 22.49 -6.53 10.36
CA THR A 524 23.94 -6.72 10.40
C THR A 524 24.24 -8.06 11.07
N LEU A 525 24.93 -8.93 10.36
CA LEU A 525 25.44 -10.20 10.86
C LEU A 525 26.90 -10.04 11.29
N THR A 526 27.35 -10.83 12.25
CA THR A 526 28.76 -10.86 12.67
C THR A 526 29.39 -12.17 12.20
N LEU A 527 30.55 -12.10 11.54
CA LEU A 527 31.27 -13.30 11.13
C LEU A 527 31.82 -14.07 12.34
N LEU A 528 31.60 -15.38 12.38
CA LEU A 528 32.11 -16.29 13.40
C LEU A 528 33.45 -16.92 13.02
N GLN A 529 33.81 -16.85 11.74
CA GLN A 529 35.03 -17.42 11.16
C GLN A 529 35.53 -16.53 10.02
N ASP A 530 36.81 -16.68 9.67
CA ASP A 530 37.39 -15.99 8.50
C ASP A 530 36.74 -16.51 7.20
N LEU A 531 36.46 -15.60 6.27
CA LEU A 531 35.74 -15.88 5.04
C LEU A 531 36.31 -15.04 3.88
N GLU A 532 36.39 -15.61 2.68
CA GLU A 532 36.69 -14.85 1.46
C GLU A 532 35.43 -14.77 0.60
N LEU A 533 35.03 -13.54 0.29
CA LEU A 533 33.88 -13.24 -0.57
C LEU A 533 34.32 -12.33 -1.72
N PRO A 534 33.80 -12.50 -2.94
CA PRO A 534 34.06 -11.54 -4.01
C PRO A 534 33.43 -10.18 -3.67
N SER A 535 34.19 -9.11 -3.92
CA SER A 535 33.59 -7.78 -4.08
C SER A 535 32.57 -7.79 -5.22
N TYR A 536 31.58 -6.89 -5.17
CA TYR A 536 30.50 -6.89 -6.13
C TYR A 536 30.10 -5.49 -6.56
N ASP A 537 29.84 -5.32 -7.86
CA ASP A 537 29.20 -4.13 -8.41
C ASP A 537 27.77 -4.49 -8.85
N PRO A 538 26.74 -4.03 -8.11
CA PRO A 538 25.35 -4.34 -8.44
C PRO A 538 24.85 -3.67 -9.72
N ASP A 539 25.43 -2.53 -10.12
CA ASP A 539 24.99 -1.77 -11.30
C ASP A 539 25.40 -2.46 -12.60
N SER A 540 26.58 -3.08 -12.59
CA SER A 540 27.11 -3.83 -13.75
C SER A 540 26.89 -5.34 -13.66
N ASP A 541 26.35 -5.83 -12.54
CA ASP A 541 26.18 -7.25 -12.23
C ASP A 541 27.50 -8.04 -12.34
N THR A 542 28.61 -7.47 -11.82
CA THR A 542 29.95 -8.07 -11.94
C THR A 542 30.62 -8.32 -10.60
N ALA A 543 31.23 -9.51 -10.48
CA ALA A 543 32.10 -9.87 -9.37
C ALA A 543 33.52 -9.35 -9.58
N GLY A 544 34.09 -8.76 -8.54
CA GLY A 544 35.46 -8.25 -8.49
C GLY A 544 36.43 -9.17 -7.76
N ASP A 545 37.53 -8.58 -7.29
CA ASP A 545 38.55 -9.31 -6.53
C ASP A 545 38.00 -9.82 -5.18
N PRO A 546 38.50 -10.97 -4.68
CA PRO A 546 38.16 -11.46 -3.35
C PRO A 546 38.53 -10.47 -2.23
N VAL A 547 37.63 -10.32 -1.27
CA VAL A 547 37.77 -9.56 -0.04
C VAL A 547 37.95 -10.57 1.09
N SER A 548 39.08 -10.51 1.78
CA SER A 548 39.32 -11.32 2.99
C SER A 548 38.65 -10.66 4.19
N LEU A 549 37.73 -11.38 4.80
CA LEU A 549 36.98 -10.97 5.98
C LEU A 549 37.40 -11.82 7.18
N HIS A 550 37.40 -11.22 8.35
CA HIS A 550 37.89 -11.85 9.58
C HIS A 550 36.78 -12.12 10.57
N THR A 551 37.04 -13.07 11.46
CA THR A 551 36.19 -13.36 12.60
C THR A 551 35.89 -12.09 13.41
N GLY A 552 34.62 -11.79 13.64
CA GLY A 552 34.12 -10.61 14.33
C GLY A 552 33.74 -9.44 13.42
N ASP A 553 34.04 -9.50 12.13
CA ASP A 553 33.69 -8.42 11.19
C ASP A 553 32.15 -8.34 10.99
N PRO A 554 31.57 -7.14 10.98
CA PRO A 554 30.16 -6.93 10.70
C PRO A 554 29.88 -6.91 9.18
N LEU A 555 28.79 -7.55 8.79
CA LEU A 555 28.26 -7.55 7.42
C LEU A 555 26.81 -7.09 7.43
N ARG A 556 26.54 -5.91 6.87
CA ARG A 556 25.19 -5.38 6.74
C ARG A 556 24.53 -5.93 5.48
N LEU A 557 23.51 -6.77 5.61
CA LEU A 557 22.73 -7.28 4.49
C LEU A 557 21.91 -6.14 3.88
N THR A 558 21.99 -5.97 2.56
CA THR A 558 21.32 -4.85 1.87
C THR A 558 20.36 -5.32 0.80
N ALA A 559 20.71 -6.36 0.04
CA ALA A 559 19.88 -6.83 -1.05
C ALA A 559 20.01 -8.33 -1.29
N ALA A 560 19.05 -8.93 -1.98
CA ALA A 560 19.09 -10.33 -2.38
C ALA A 560 18.36 -10.56 -3.70
N ASP A 561 18.71 -11.62 -4.43
CA ASP A 561 18.03 -11.97 -5.70
C ASP A 561 16.71 -12.75 -5.49
N GLY A 562 16.43 -13.13 -4.24
CA GLY A 562 15.26 -13.93 -3.86
C GLY A 562 15.45 -15.44 -4.03
N ASP A 563 16.63 -15.92 -4.42
CA ASP A 563 16.91 -17.34 -4.68
C ASP A 563 18.16 -17.83 -3.92
N SER A 564 19.33 -17.29 -4.22
CA SER A 564 20.61 -17.82 -3.68
C SER A 564 21.70 -16.78 -3.49
N ARG A 565 21.48 -15.51 -3.82
CA ARG A 565 22.50 -14.47 -3.76
C ARG A 565 22.08 -13.37 -2.81
N VAL A 566 22.98 -13.01 -1.91
CA VAL A 566 22.79 -11.90 -0.96
C VAL A 566 23.96 -10.93 -1.09
N LEU A 567 23.64 -9.64 -1.23
CA LEU A 567 24.60 -8.55 -1.15
C LEU A 567 24.70 -8.06 0.29
N ALA A 568 25.94 -7.90 0.74
CA ALA A 568 26.25 -7.32 2.03
C ALA A 568 27.29 -6.21 1.89
N VAL A 569 27.24 -5.25 2.81
CA VAL A 569 28.18 -4.14 2.89
C VAL A 569 29.04 -4.30 4.14
N THR A 570 30.36 -4.29 3.95
CA THR A 570 31.37 -4.31 5.01
C THR A 570 31.44 -2.97 5.74
N GLU A 571 32.17 -2.91 6.86
CA GLU A 571 32.35 -1.66 7.62
C GLU A 571 33.02 -0.54 6.80
N ASP A 572 33.91 -0.89 5.88
CA ASP A 572 34.59 0.07 4.99
C ASP A 572 33.77 0.49 3.76
N GLY A 573 32.54 -0.02 3.63
CA GLY A 573 31.62 0.31 2.54
C GLY A 573 31.77 -0.54 1.29
N THR A 574 32.63 -1.56 1.29
CA THR A 574 32.76 -2.51 0.19
C THR A 574 31.52 -3.39 0.10
N VAL A 575 30.92 -3.49 -1.09
CA VAL A 575 29.84 -4.44 -1.36
C VAL A 575 30.46 -5.79 -1.68
N VAL A 576 30.00 -6.85 -1.01
CA VAL A 576 30.42 -8.23 -1.23
C VAL A 576 29.21 -9.10 -1.57
N LEU A 577 29.44 -10.13 -2.37
CA LEU A 577 28.42 -11.11 -2.75
C LEU A 577 28.58 -12.39 -1.93
N ILE A 578 27.49 -12.80 -1.28
CA ILE A 578 27.36 -14.08 -0.58
C ILE A 578 26.51 -15.00 -1.47
N GLU A 579 27.11 -16.08 -1.97
CA GLU A 579 26.39 -17.14 -2.68
C GLU A 579 26.01 -18.26 -1.72
N LEU A 580 24.74 -18.63 -1.73
CA LEU A 580 24.13 -19.62 -0.85
C LEU A 580 23.89 -20.93 -1.61
N GLU A 581 24.32 -22.02 -1.00
CA GLU A 581 24.05 -23.37 -1.48
C GLU A 581 23.02 -24.02 -0.55
N TYR A 582 21.83 -24.34 -1.05
CA TYR A 582 20.81 -25.02 -0.24
C TYR A 582 21.08 -26.52 -0.13
N ASP A 583 21.40 -26.98 1.07
CA ASP A 583 21.61 -28.39 1.38
C ASP A 583 20.28 -29.05 1.78
N ARG A 584 19.70 -29.83 0.86
CA ARG A 584 18.42 -30.53 1.06
C ARG A 584 18.50 -31.69 2.06
N GLU A 585 19.69 -32.17 2.42
CA GLU A 585 19.82 -33.27 3.38
C GLU A 585 19.62 -32.78 4.82
N ILE A 586 20.11 -31.57 5.11
CA ILE A 586 20.03 -30.93 6.44
C ILE A 586 19.05 -29.75 6.48
N TRP A 587 18.46 -29.39 5.34
CA TRP A 587 17.50 -28.28 5.19
C TRP A 587 18.07 -26.91 5.58
N GLN A 588 19.37 -26.68 5.33
CA GLN A 588 20.10 -25.46 5.69
C GLN A 588 20.92 -24.92 4.51
N TYR A 589 21.23 -23.63 4.52
CA TYR A 589 22.12 -23.02 3.54
C TYR A 589 23.59 -23.15 3.94
N ARG A 590 24.47 -23.10 2.95
CA ARG A 590 25.93 -23.05 3.14
C ARG A 590 26.54 -21.91 2.32
N VAL A 591 27.67 -21.41 2.78
CA VAL A 591 28.54 -20.50 2.03
C VAL A 591 29.93 -21.12 1.99
N ASN A 592 30.50 -21.30 0.79
CA ASN A 592 31.79 -21.96 0.60
C ASN A 592 31.88 -23.34 1.30
N GLY A 593 30.77 -24.08 1.34
CA GLY A 593 30.63 -25.40 1.96
C GLY A 593 30.47 -25.41 3.50
N ILE A 594 30.49 -24.24 4.16
CA ILE A 594 30.32 -24.11 5.60
C ILE A 594 28.86 -23.72 5.90
N ASP A 595 28.28 -24.31 6.95
CA ASP A 595 26.93 -23.99 7.41
C ASP A 595 26.79 -22.51 7.78
N ILE A 596 25.68 -21.88 7.39
CA ILE A 596 25.42 -20.48 7.74
C ILE A 596 25.33 -20.25 9.25
N GLU A 597 24.86 -21.22 10.03
CA GLU A 597 24.80 -21.13 11.51
C GLU A 597 26.18 -21.18 12.16
N ASP A 598 27.16 -21.80 11.51
CA ASP A 598 28.56 -21.81 11.95
C ASP A 598 29.35 -20.58 11.45
N LEU A 599 28.81 -19.83 10.47
CA LEU A 599 29.45 -18.67 9.85
C LEU A 599 28.97 -17.33 10.38
N PHE A 600 27.68 -17.19 10.69
CA PHE A 600 27.08 -15.91 11.00
C PHE A 600 26.37 -15.92 12.36
N ASP A 601 26.65 -14.92 13.17
CA ASP A 601 25.86 -14.58 14.36
C ASP A 601 24.88 -13.44 14.04
N GLY A 602 23.75 -13.42 14.74
CA GLY A 602 22.69 -12.40 14.59
C GLY A 602 21.61 -12.72 13.55
N MET A 603 21.62 -13.92 12.96
CA MET A 603 20.53 -14.39 12.09
C MET A 603 19.23 -14.56 12.90
N MET A 604 18.09 -14.26 12.29
CA MET A 604 16.77 -14.38 12.93
C MET A 604 15.76 -14.97 11.95
N PHE A 605 15.30 -16.19 12.20
CA PHE A 605 14.24 -16.81 11.41
C PHE A 605 12.91 -16.74 12.14
N ALA A 606 11.90 -16.17 11.48
CA ALA A 606 10.51 -16.28 11.88
C ALA A 606 10.05 -17.73 11.69
N GLY A 607 9.31 -18.27 12.66
CA GLY A 607 8.82 -19.65 12.67
C GLY A 607 7.32 -19.76 12.78
#